data_AF-A0A7R9I6W7-F1
#
_entry.id   AF-A0A7R9I6W7-F1
#
_cell.length_a   1.000
_cell.length_b   1.000
_cell.length_c   1.000
_cell.angle_alpha   90.00
_cell.angle_beta   90.00
_cell.angle_gamma   90.00
#
_symmetry.space_group_name_H-M   'P 1'
#
loop_
_entity.id
_entity.type
_entity.pdbx_description
1 polymer ?
#
loop_
_entity_poly.entity_id
_entity_poly.type
_entity_poly.pdbx_seq_one_letter_code
_entity_poly.pdbx_strand_id
1 'polypeptide(L)' 'MHTLTLVTVVVAALVSVHAGRLPRDNKYTTRYDNINLDDILKSDRLLNFYVDCLLDREKRCSPDAKELK' A
#
# COMPACT_ATOMS: atom_id res chain seq x y z
N MET A 1 -35.94 -13.91 -30.50
CA MET A 1 -34.55 -13.61 -30.92
C MET A 1 -34.02 -12.30 -30.31
N HIS A 2 -34.78 -11.20 -30.32
CA HIS A 2 -34.35 -9.91 -29.72
C HIS A 2 -34.24 -9.91 -28.18
N THR A 3 -35.08 -10.67 -27.48
CA THR A 3 -35.01 -10.81 -26.01
C THR A 3 -33.75 -11.56 -25.57
N LEU A 4 -33.31 -12.56 -26.34
CA LEU A 4 -32.10 -13.32 -26.07
C LEU A 4 -30.83 -12.48 -26.28
N THR A 5 -30.80 -11.64 -27.32
CA THR A 5 -29.68 -10.73 -27.59
C THR A 5 -29.56 -9.60 -26.55
N LEU A 6 -30.69 -9.14 -25.99
CA LEU A 6 -30.67 -8.17 -24.89
C LEU A 6 -30.09 -8.78 -23.62
N VAL A 7 -30.47 -10.00 -23.27
CA VAL A 7 -29.96 -10.69 -22.08
C VAL A 7 -28.46 -10.93 -22.18
N THR A 8 -27.94 -11.33 -23.34
CA THR A 8 -26.49 -11.58 -23.50
C THR A 8 -25.66 -10.30 -23.40
N VAL A 9 -26.16 -9.18 -23.93
CA VAL A 9 -25.49 -7.87 -23.81
C VAL A 9 -25.47 -7.38 -22.36
N VAL A 10 -26.57 -7.55 -21.63
CA VAL A 10 -26.65 -7.16 -20.20
C VAL A 10 -25.68 -7.98 -19.35
N VAL A 11 -25.61 -9.29 -19.57
CA VAL A 11 -24.66 -10.16 -18.84
C VAL A 11 -23.22 -9.79 -19.17
N ALA A 12 -22.89 -9.51 -20.44
CA ALA A 12 -21.55 -9.07 -20.84
C ALA A 12 -21.14 -7.73 -20.21
N ALA A 13 -22.09 -6.79 -20.09
CA ALA A 13 -21.86 -5.50 -19.41
C ALA A 13 -21.63 -5.66 -17.90
N LEU A 14 -22.36 -6.57 -17.25
CA LEU A 14 -22.18 -6.84 -15.82
C LEU A 14 -20.83 -7.51 -15.54
N VAL A 15 -20.37 -8.44 -16.40
CA VAL A 15 -19.08 -9.13 -16.24
C VAL A 15 -17.89 -8.15 -16.39
N SER A 16 -17.97 -7.20 -17.32
CA SER A 16 -16.90 -6.23 -17.57
C SER A 16 -16.71 -5.23 -16.42
N VAL A 17 -17.77 -4.90 -15.67
CA VAL A 17 -17.68 -4.08 -14.45
C VAL A 17 -16.91 -4.79 -13.32
N HIS A 18 -16.95 -6.12 -13.26
CA HIS A 18 -16.29 -6.90 -12.21
C HIS A 18 -14.81 -7.19 -12.51
N ALA A 19 -14.40 -7.14 -13.79
CA ALA A 19 -13.02 -7.38 -14.21
C ALA A 19 -12.03 -6.27 -13.79
N GLY A 20 -12.51 -5.07 -13.46
CA GLY A 20 -11.68 -3.94 -13.03
C GLY A 20 -11.20 -4.00 -11.57
N ARG A 21 -11.63 -5.00 -10.79
CA ARG A 21 -11.27 -5.15 -9.36
C ARG A 21 -10.12 -6.12 -9.11
N LEU A 22 -9.23 -6.31 -10.08
CA LEU A 22 -7.97 -7.01 -9.80
C LEU A 22 -7.20 -6.17 -8.76
N PRO A 23 -6.91 -6.70 -7.56
CA PRO A 23 -5.99 -6.02 -6.66
C PRO A 23 -4.68 -5.88 -7.43
N ARG A 24 -4.30 -4.64 -7.70
CA ARG A 24 -3.01 -4.33 -8.32
C ARG A 24 -1.96 -4.67 -7.26
N ASP A 25 -1.46 -5.90 -7.34
CA ASP A 25 -0.56 -6.54 -6.35
C ASP A 25 0.77 -5.79 -6.13
N ASN A 26 1.03 -4.75 -6.93
CA ASN A 26 2.22 -3.91 -6.83
C ASN A 26 2.00 -2.66 -5.97
N LYS A 27 1.25 -2.77 -4.87
CA LYS A 27 1.15 -1.69 -3.88
C LYS A 27 1.92 -2.08 -2.62
N TYR A 28 2.68 -1.15 -2.09
CA TYR A 28 3.30 -1.29 -0.77
C TYR A 28 2.23 -1.48 0.31
N THR A 29 2.62 -2.11 1.42
CA THR A 29 1.72 -2.39 2.55
C THR A 29 1.28 -1.07 3.19
N THR A 30 0.03 -1.00 3.66
CA THR A 30 -0.50 0.18 4.37
C THR A 30 -0.34 0.09 5.89
N ARG A 31 0.46 -0.88 6.38
CA ARG A 31 0.53 -1.18 7.82
C ARG A 31 1.16 -0.05 8.62
N TYR A 32 2.00 0.77 7.99
CA TYR A 32 2.71 1.88 8.60
C TYR A 32 2.37 3.22 7.93
N ASP A 33 1.14 3.42 7.44
CA ASP A 33 0.73 4.71 6.86
C ASP A 33 0.38 5.77 7.93
N ASN A 34 0.14 5.34 9.17
CA ASN A 34 -0.32 6.21 10.27
C ASN A 34 0.81 6.67 11.21
N ILE A 35 2.07 6.56 10.79
CA ILE A 35 3.21 7.07 11.59
C ILE A 35 3.25 8.60 11.52
N ASN A 36 3.50 9.24 12.66
CA ASN A 36 3.63 10.68 12.70
C ASN A 36 5.02 11.12 12.20
N LEU A 37 5.12 11.42 10.91
CA LEU A 37 6.36 11.90 10.29
C LEU A 37 6.82 13.24 10.86
N ASP A 38 5.89 14.12 11.26
CA ASP A 38 6.25 15.43 11.81
C ASP A 38 7.03 15.30 13.11
N ASP A 39 6.65 14.36 13.97
CA ASP A 39 7.35 14.13 15.24
C ASP A 39 8.74 13.53 15.02
N ILE A 40 8.88 12.66 14.02
CA ILE A 40 10.16 12.05 13.65
C ILE A 40 11.11 13.10 13.07
N LEU A 41 10.62 13.93 12.15
CA LEU A 41 11.43 14.94 11.45
C LEU A 41 11.80 16.14 12.35
N LYS A 42 10.99 16.46 13.36
CA LYS A 42 11.28 17.55 14.32
C LYS A 42 12.22 17.13 15.46
N SER A 43 12.46 15.84 15.63
CA SER A 43 13.27 15.30 16.72
C SER A 43 14.55 14.69 16.17
N ASP A 44 15.68 15.38 16.36
CA ASP A 44 17.00 14.88 15.93
C ASP A 44 17.30 13.49 16.51
N ARG A 45 16.81 13.19 17.73
CA ARG A 45 16.98 11.87 18.34
C ARG A 45 16.25 10.77 17.55
N LEU A 46 15.00 11.02 17.15
CA LEU A 46 14.20 10.04 16.40
C LEU A 46 14.69 9.92 14.97
N LEU A 47 15.00 11.05 14.32
CA LEU A 47 15.54 11.06 12.97
C LEU A 47 16.86 10.30 12.87
N ASN A 48 17.81 10.56 13.78
CA ASN A 48 19.09 9.85 13.79
C ASN A 48 18.89 8.35 14.03
N PHE A 49 17.98 7.95 14.90
CA PHE A 49 17.66 6.54 15.11
C PHE A 49 17.14 5.85 13.82
N TYR A 50 16.27 6.52 13.06
CA TYR A 50 15.79 6.02 11.77
C TYR A 50 16.89 5.97 10.71
N VAL A 51 17.72 7.00 10.60
CA VAL A 51 18.83 7.07 9.64
C VAL A 51 19.88 6.01 9.96
N ASP A 52 20.26 5.86 11.23
CA ASP A 52 21.24 4.87 11.65
C ASP A 52 20.75 3.43 11.43
N CYS A 53 19.44 3.20 11.54
CA CYS A 53 18.81 1.94 11.15
C CYS A 53 18.96 1.66 9.65
N LEU A 54 18.66 2.63 8.79
CA LEU A 54 18.77 2.49 7.32
C LEU A 54 20.22 2.29 6.86
N LEU A 55 21.18 2.81 7.62
CA LEU A 55 22.62 2.68 7.37
C LEU A 55 23.28 1.48 8.08
N ASP A 56 22.50 0.59 8.71
CA ASP A 56 22.98 -0.59 9.45
C ASP A 56 23.98 -0.27 10.57
N ARG A 57 23.92 0.93 11.15
CA ARG A 57 24.82 1.37 12.22
C ARG A 57 24.39 0.90 13.60
N GLU A 58 23.09 0.69 13.77
CA GLU A 58 22.45 0.33 15.04
C GLU A 58 21.99 -1.14 15.06
N LYS A 59 22.11 -1.81 16.22
CA LYS A 59 21.61 -3.19 16.39
C LYS A 59 20.10 -3.26 16.62
N ARG A 60 19.45 -2.13 16.95
CA ARG A 60 18.03 -2.07 17.27
C ARG A 60 17.35 -1.07 16.34
N CYS A 61 16.55 -1.59 15.43
CA CYS A 61 15.62 -0.82 14.59
C CYS A 61 14.21 -0.98 15.11
N SER A 62 13.41 0.06 15.03
CA SER A 62 11.96 -0.07 15.16
C SER A 62 11.40 -0.82 13.93
N PRO A 63 10.28 -1.56 14.09
CA PRO A 63 9.75 -2.42 13.03
C PRO A 63 9.32 -1.64 11.77
N ASP A 64 8.87 -0.40 11.94
CA ASP A 64 8.60 0.56 10.87
C ASP A 64 9.86 0.97 10.11
N ALA A 65 10.93 1.37 10.81
CA ALA A 65 12.22 1.71 10.19
C ALA A 65 12.84 0.51 9.44
N LYS A 66 12.59 -0.71 9.93
CA LYS A 66 13.04 -1.94 9.28
C LYS A 66 12.25 -2.26 8.01
N GLU A 67 10.96 -1.88 7.94
CA GLU A 67 10.14 -2.06 6.74
C GLU A 67 10.46 -1.01 5.66
N LEU A 68 11.06 0.12 6.04
CA LEU A 68 11.56 1.14 5.11
C LEU A 68 12.87 0.76 4.41
N LYS A 69 13.60 -0.23 4.93
CA LYS A 69 14.87 -0.73 4.36
C LYS A 69 14.60 -1.77 3.27
#